data_AF-A0A022XMQ3-F1
#
_entry.id   AF-A0A022XMQ3-F1
#
_cell.length_a   1.000
_cell.length_b   1.000
_cell.length_c   1.000
_cell.angle_alpha   90.00
_cell.angle_beta   90.00
_cell.angle_gamma   90.00
#
_symmetry.space_group_name_H-M   'P 1'
#
loop_
_entity.id
_entity.type
_entity.pdbx_description
1 polymer ?
#
loop_
_entity_poly.entity_id
_entity_poly.type
_entity_poly.pdbx_seq_one_letter_code
_entity_poly.pdbx_strand_id
1 'polypeptide(L)'
;MENFPTLEQAARGRQGDPMRHPQGGGHHGPSPSSNQQQQQPQQLQQPQIPPASAIPLLEPQGPPQLPPQLFTTAAQLLDLTDKKLVLVLRDGRKLIGVLRSWDQFANIVLQDTIERLYAENLYADIPRGVFLVRGENVLLLGEIVRQCSCEDTILQPLIMSPMQDLDKDDDIPEPYRQAPASEVLKLKKQAEERRKRKDKKRSTHLQALGFEPEHSGEILF
;
A
#
# COMPACT_ATOMS: atom_id res chain seq x y z
N MET A 1 25.18 15.44 -43.69
CA MET A 1 24.87 16.08 -42.39
C MET A 1 23.73 15.26 -41.79
N GLU A 2 23.91 14.47 -40.74
CA GLU A 2 25.10 14.27 -39.89
C GLU A 2 25.33 12.78 -39.58
N ASN A 3 26.55 12.42 -39.17
CA ASN A 3 26.94 11.03 -38.90
C ASN A 3 26.78 10.67 -37.41
N PHE A 4 26.31 9.46 -37.13
CA PHE A 4 26.45 8.82 -35.83
C PHE A 4 27.90 8.34 -35.61
N PRO A 5 28.54 8.59 -34.44
CA PRO A 5 29.80 7.96 -34.08
C PRO A 5 29.58 6.58 -33.41
N THR A 6 30.43 5.61 -33.75
CA THR A 6 30.40 4.24 -33.22
C THR A 6 31.41 4.04 -32.09
N LEU A 7 31.09 3.16 -31.14
CA LEU A 7 32.00 2.71 -30.08
C LEU A 7 33.06 1.74 -30.60
N GLU A 8 34.27 2.22 -30.93
CA GLU A 8 35.50 1.44 -30.77
C GLU A 8 36.80 2.28 -30.83
N GLN A 9 37.84 1.79 -30.15
CA GLN A 9 39.27 2.13 -30.29
C GLN A 9 39.77 3.53 -29.85
N ALA A 10 40.14 3.62 -28.57
CA ALA A 10 41.24 4.47 -28.10
C ALA A 10 42.00 3.82 -26.93
N ALA A 11 42.77 2.77 -27.22
CA ALA A 11 43.64 2.09 -26.24
C ALA A 11 45.12 2.31 -26.55
N ARG A 12 45.88 2.88 -25.57
CA ARG A 12 47.35 2.93 -25.36
C ARG A 12 47.67 4.20 -24.54
N GLY A 13 48.43 4.21 -23.44
CA GLY A 13 49.12 3.15 -22.69
C GLY A 13 50.13 3.75 -21.67
N ARG A 14 50.89 2.88 -20.95
CA ARG A 14 51.88 3.14 -19.86
C ARG A 14 51.24 3.37 -18.48
N GLN A 15 51.46 2.59 -17.40
CA GLN A 15 52.62 1.87 -16.80
C GLN A 15 53.68 2.75 -16.09
N GLY A 16 53.97 2.45 -14.81
CA GLY A 16 55.34 2.53 -14.26
C GLY A 16 55.64 3.31 -12.96
N ASP A 17 55.12 2.88 -11.80
CA ASP A 17 55.86 2.49 -10.55
C ASP A 17 56.93 3.48 -9.91
N PRO A 18 57.73 3.15 -8.84
CA PRO A 18 57.60 3.91 -7.57
C PRO A 18 58.89 4.51 -6.93
N MET A 19 58.74 5.02 -5.68
CA MET A 19 59.75 5.22 -4.61
C MET A 19 60.82 6.35 -4.66
N ARG A 20 60.77 7.29 -3.69
CA ARG A 20 61.91 7.57 -2.75
C ARG A 20 61.63 8.57 -1.60
N HIS A 21 62.22 8.29 -0.43
CA HIS A 21 62.49 9.22 0.69
C HIS A 21 63.79 10.04 0.46
N PRO A 22 64.07 11.06 1.30
CA PRO A 22 65.05 10.86 2.40
C PRO A 22 64.63 11.41 3.78
N GLN A 23 65.50 11.24 4.79
CA GLN A 23 65.26 11.38 6.24
C GLN A 23 65.87 12.62 6.92
N GLY A 24 65.43 12.87 8.17
CA GLY A 24 66.24 13.40 9.31
C GLY A 24 65.76 14.75 9.86
N GLY A 25 65.46 14.97 11.14
CA GLY A 25 65.39 14.16 12.38
C GLY A 25 64.93 15.10 13.54
N GLY A 26 64.67 14.73 14.80
CA GLY A 26 64.76 13.48 15.59
C GLY A 26 65.18 13.81 17.05
N HIS A 27 64.84 12.99 18.08
CA HIS A 27 65.50 12.77 19.41
C HIS A 27 64.52 12.25 20.52
N HIS A 28 64.92 11.14 21.18
CA HIS A 28 64.58 10.59 22.52
C HIS A 28 63.13 10.17 22.96
N GLY A 29 63.02 8.91 23.42
CA GLY A 29 62.06 8.42 24.46
C GLY A 29 62.75 8.34 25.85
N PRO A 30 62.38 7.45 26.82
CA PRO A 30 61.44 6.31 26.74
C PRO A 30 60.48 6.05 27.96
N SER A 31 59.34 5.39 27.68
CA SER A 31 58.62 4.37 28.51
C SER A 31 58.14 4.71 29.97
N PRO A 32 57.54 3.80 30.79
CA PRO A 32 56.28 4.11 31.52
C PRO A 32 56.34 3.92 33.07
N SER A 33 55.25 4.19 33.83
CA SER A 33 54.85 3.44 35.05
C SER A 33 53.58 3.91 35.82
N SER A 34 52.79 2.91 36.25
CA SER A 34 52.08 2.70 37.55
C SER A 34 51.14 3.71 38.22
N ASN A 35 49.99 3.16 38.67
CA ASN A 35 49.12 3.60 39.77
C ASN A 35 49.79 4.30 40.97
N GLN A 36 49.07 5.24 41.58
CA GLN A 36 49.12 5.43 43.03
C GLN A 36 47.76 5.87 43.60
N GLN A 37 47.37 5.31 44.75
CA GLN A 37 46.16 5.66 45.49
C GLN A 37 46.42 6.89 46.38
N GLN A 38 45.38 7.72 46.59
CA GLN A 38 45.26 8.50 47.81
C GLN A 38 43.84 8.35 48.37
N GLN A 39 43.78 8.03 49.67
CA GLN A 39 42.54 7.84 50.44
C GLN A 39 42.04 9.20 50.96
N GLN A 40 40.72 9.36 51.06
CA GLN A 40 40.11 10.34 51.94
C GLN A 40 39.22 9.62 52.97
N PRO A 41 39.12 10.14 54.22
CA PRO A 41 38.56 9.39 55.33
C PRO A 41 37.03 9.31 55.30
N GLN A 42 36.49 8.17 55.75
CA GLN A 42 35.07 8.01 56.03
C GLN A 42 34.62 8.97 57.15
N GLN A 43 33.56 9.75 56.89
CA GLN A 43 32.73 10.33 57.94
C GLN A 43 31.42 9.56 58.04
N LEU A 44 30.94 9.34 59.28
CA LEU A 44 29.78 8.51 59.57
C LEU A 44 28.49 9.10 59.02
N GLN A 45 27.69 8.24 58.40
CA GLN A 45 26.35 8.57 57.89
C GLN A 45 25.37 8.78 59.06
N GLN A 46 24.86 10.00 59.25
CA GLN A 46 23.60 10.21 59.97
C GLN A 46 22.43 10.20 58.98
N PRO A 47 21.27 9.60 59.31
CA PRO A 47 20.10 9.64 58.43
C PRO A 47 19.47 11.03 58.43
N GLN A 48 19.68 11.80 57.38
CA GLN A 48 18.89 13.02 57.13
C GLN A 48 17.58 12.65 56.43
N ILE A 49 16.46 13.01 57.06
CA ILE A 49 15.12 12.91 56.49
C ILE A 49 15.00 13.99 55.39
N PRO A 50 14.61 13.65 54.14
CA PRO A 50 14.48 14.64 53.08
C PRO A 50 13.27 15.57 53.34
N PRO A 51 13.36 16.88 53.06
CA PRO A 51 12.26 17.81 53.26
C PRO A 51 11.15 17.61 52.22
N ALA A 52 9.91 17.59 52.68
CA ALA A 52 8.73 17.46 51.83
C ALA A 52 8.33 18.80 51.18
N SER A 53 8.92 19.14 50.02
CA SER A 53 8.42 20.23 49.16
C SER A 53 9.03 20.24 47.74
N ALA A 54 8.86 19.16 46.98
CA ALA A 54 9.02 19.17 45.53
C ALA A 54 8.08 18.15 44.88
N ILE A 55 6.78 18.48 44.78
CA ILE A 55 5.85 17.73 43.91
C ILE A 55 6.02 18.31 42.51
N PRO A 56 6.49 17.53 41.51
CA PRO A 56 6.39 17.94 40.11
C PRO A 56 4.91 18.05 39.76
N LEU A 57 4.45 19.17 39.21
CA LEU A 57 3.13 19.21 38.60
C LEU A 57 3.10 18.19 37.45
N LEU A 58 2.38 17.08 37.64
CA LEU A 58 1.94 16.29 36.50
C LEU A 58 0.92 17.13 35.75
N GLU A 59 1.30 17.59 34.55
CA GLU A 59 0.33 18.07 33.58
C GLU A 59 -0.72 16.98 33.36
N PRO A 60 -2.03 17.31 33.34
CA PRO A 60 -3.06 16.32 33.10
C PRO A 60 -2.88 15.78 31.69
N GLN A 61 -2.34 14.55 31.59
CA GLN A 61 -2.17 13.90 30.30
C GLN A 61 -3.55 13.72 29.68
N GLY A 62 -3.78 14.43 28.58
CA GLY A 62 -4.96 14.24 27.76
C GLY A 62 -5.04 12.80 27.24
N PRO A 63 -6.18 12.39 26.66
CA PRO A 63 -6.34 11.05 26.10
C PRO A 63 -5.14 10.74 25.18
N PRO A 64 -4.52 9.55 25.29
CA PRO A 64 -3.28 9.24 24.59
C PRO A 64 -3.43 9.47 23.09
N GLN A 65 -2.69 10.46 22.57
CA GLN A 65 -2.73 10.76 21.15
C GLN A 65 -2.05 9.64 20.38
N LEU A 66 -2.81 8.98 19.51
CA LEU A 66 -2.30 7.94 18.63
C LEU A 66 -1.21 8.52 17.72
N PRO A 67 -0.14 7.76 17.42
CA PRO A 67 0.91 8.19 16.51
C PRO A 67 0.32 8.71 15.18
N PRO A 68 0.73 9.89 14.68
CA PRO A 68 0.19 10.48 13.44
C PRO A 68 0.25 9.55 12.22
N GLN A 69 1.19 8.60 12.24
CA GLN A 69 1.35 7.55 11.23
C GLN A 69 0.09 6.69 11.05
N LEU A 70 -0.71 6.47 12.11
CA LEU A 70 -1.95 5.69 12.07
C LEU A 70 -3.10 6.40 11.35
N PHE A 71 -3.01 7.72 11.09
CA PHE A 71 -4.02 8.49 10.35
C PHE A 71 -3.70 8.64 8.86
N THR A 72 -2.76 7.85 8.34
CA THR A 72 -2.37 7.87 6.92
C THR A 72 -3.15 6.82 6.11
N THR A 73 -3.43 7.09 4.84
CA THR A 73 -3.96 6.07 3.90
C THR A 73 -3.08 4.83 3.83
N ALA A 74 -1.77 5.01 4.05
CA ALA A 74 -0.79 3.94 4.14
C ALA A 74 -1.02 3.00 5.33
N ALA A 75 -1.43 3.50 6.51
CA ALA A 75 -1.77 2.65 7.65
C ALA A 75 -2.97 1.75 7.34
N GLN A 76 -4.02 2.29 6.70
CA GLN A 76 -5.17 1.49 6.27
C GLN A 76 -4.80 0.40 5.26
N LEU A 77 -3.86 0.68 4.34
CA LEU A 77 -3.38 -0.33 3.38
C LEU A 77 -2.47 -1.37 4.03
N LEU A 78 -1.73 -1.02 5.09
CA LEU A 78 -0.92 -1.97 5.85
C LEU A 78 -1.79 -3.08 6.44
N ASP A 79 -2.89 -2.71 7.11
CA ASP A 79 -3.85 -3.65 7.72
C ASP A 79 -4.63 -4.50 6.70
N LEU A 80 -4.54 -4.16 5.41
CA LEU A 80 -5.14 -4.87 4.28
C LEU A 80 -4.14 -5.74 3.51
N THR A 81 -2.86 -5.72 3.88
CA THR A 81 -1.80 -6.51 3.22
C THR A 81 -2.05 -8.01 3.42
N ASP A 82 -1.78 -8.81 2.38
CA ASP A 82 -2.05 -10.25 2.31
C ASP A 82 -3.54 -10.65 2.42
N LYS A 83 -4.48 -9.68 2.42
CA LYS A 83 -5.92 -9.93 2.45
C LYS A 83 -6.55 -9.94 1.06
N LYS A 84 -7.69 -10.62 0.93
CA LYS A 84 -8.53 -10.62 -0.28
C LYS A 84 -9.35 -9.34 -0.29
N LEU A 85 -9.19 -8.54 -1.35
CA LEU A 85 -9.86 -7.24 -1.49
C LEU A 85 -10.76 -7.22 -2.73
N VAL A 86 -11.82 -6.42 -2.68
CA VAL A 86 -12.48 -5.87 -3.86
C VAL A 86 -11.93 -4.48 -4.15
N LEU A 87 -11.61 -4.21 -5.41
CA LEU A 87 -11.02 -2.98 -5.90
C LEU A 87 -11.86 -2.47 -7.06
N VAL A 88 -12.42 -1.26 -6.93
CA VAL A 88 -13.19 -0.61 -7.99
C VAL A 88 -12.33 0.46 -8.63
N LEU A 89 -12.25 0.44 -9.96
CA LEU A 89 -11.50 1.40 -10.75
C LEU A 89 -12.41 2.52 -11.29
N ARG A 90 -11.82 3.66 -11.66
CA ARG A 90 -12.54 4.80 -12.25
C ARG A 90 -13.31 4.46 -13.52
N ASP A 91 -12.84 3.49 -14.30
CA ASP A 91 -13.51 2.98 -15.51
C ASP A 91 -14.67 2.00 -15.21
N GLY A 92 -15.09 1.86 -13.95
CA GLY A 92 -16.18 0.99 -13.53
C GLY A 92 -15.84 -0.51 -13.56
N ARG A 93 -14.56 -0.88 -13.71
CA ARG A 93 -14.12 -2.27 -13.55
C ARG A 93 -14.01 -2.64 -12.08
N LYS A 94 -14.35 -3.88 -11.75
CA LYS A 94 -14.28 -4.45 -10.41
C LYS A 94 -13.29 -5.62 -10.44
N LEU A 95 -12.18 -5.46 -9.74
CA LEU A 95 -11.15 -6.48 -9.56
C LEU A 95 -11.31 -7.07 -8.17
N ILE A 96 -11.09 -8.38 -8.04
CA ILE A 96 -11.05 -9.07 -6.75
C ILE A 96 -9.77 -9.89 -6.73
N GLY A 97 -8.95 -9.77 -5.69
CA GLY A 97 -7.67 -10.47 -5.59
C GLY A 97 -6.98 -10.23 -4.24
N VAL A 98 -5.84 -10.88 -4.02
CA VAL A 98 -5.07 -10.76 -2.77
C VAL A 98 -4.07 -9.60 -2.89
N LEU A 99 -4.08 -8.65 -1.96
CA LEU A 99 -3.14 -7.54 -1.93
C LEU A 99 -1.73 -8.03 -1.58
N ARG A 100 -0.79 -7.97 -2.53
CA ARG A 100 0.61 -8.40 -2.32
C ARG A 100 1.56 -7.26 -1.96
N SER A 101 1.35 -6.08 -2.53
CA SER A 101 2.16 -4.89 -2.26
C SER A 101 1.43 -3.61 -2.68
N TRP A 102 1.76 -2.51 -2.00
CA TRP A 102 1.27 -1.17 -2.30
C TRP A 102 2.36 -0.12 -2.02
N ASP A 103 2.19 1.10 -2.49
CA ASP A 103 3.06 2.26 -2.20
C ASP A 103 2.27 3.47 -1.67
N GLN A 104 2.95 4.55 -1.26
CA GLN A 104 2.26 5.76 -0.77
C GLN A 104 1.39 6.48 -1.81
N PHE A 105 1.45 6.09 -3.09
CA PHE A 105 0.61 6.60 -4.17
C PHE A 105 -0.58 5.67 -4.46
N ALA A 106 -0.76 4.59 -3.68
CA ALA A 106 -1.73 3.52 -3.89
C ALA A 106 -1.58 2.76 -5.22
N ASN A 107 -0.37 2.68 -5.79
CA ASN A 107 -0.08 1.69 -6.82
C ASN A 107 -0.13 0.30 -6.17
N ILE A 108 -1.00 -0.59 -6.66
CA ILE A 108 -1.37 -1.85 -6.00
C ILE A 108 -0.99 -3.04 -6.89
N VAL A 109 -0.39 -4.07 -6.29
CA VAL A 109 -0.24 -5.39 -6.91
C VAL A 109 -1.24 -6.35 -6.27
N LEU A 110 -2.15 -6.87 -7.08
CA LEU A 110 -3.04 -7.97 -6.73
C LEU A 110 -2.50 -9.29 -7.28
N GLN A 111 -2.66 -10.38 -6.53
CA GLN A 111 -2.45 -11.75 -6.95
C GLN A 111 -3.78 -12.51 -7.02
N ASP A 112 -3.84 -13.56 -7.84
CA ASP A 112 -5.02 -14.41 -8.06
C ASP A 112 -6.27 -13.59 -8.40
N THR A 113 -6.01 -12.53 -9.17
CA THR A 113 -6.99 -11.50 -9.51
C THR A 113 -8.00 -12.06 -10.50
N ILE A 114 -9.27 -11.83 -10.21
CA ILE A 114 -10.38 -11.95 -11.17
C ILE A 114 -10.95 -10.57 -11.45
N GLU A 115 -11.43 -10.35 -12.67
CA GLU A 115 -12.26 -9.21 -13.03
C GLU A 115 -13.72 -9.64 -13.07
N ARG A 116 -14.54 -9.07 -12.19
CA ARG A 116 -15.96 -9.38 -12.09
C ARG A 116 -16.78 -8.37 -12.89
N LEU A 117 -17.46 -8.86 -13.91
CA LEU A 117 -18.42 -8.10 -14.71
C LEU A 117 -19.82 -8.31 -14.14
N TYR A 118 -20.63 -7.24 -14.13
CA TYR A 118 -22.06 -7.25 -13.83
C TYR A 118 -22.81 -6.66 -15.02
N ALA A 119 -23.90 -7.29 -15.43
CA ALA A 119 -24.82 -6.75 -16.43
C ALA A 119 -26.24 -7.29 -16.18
N GLU A 120 -27.20 -6.38 -16.01
CA GLU A 120 -28.59 -6.71 -15.67
C GLU A 120 -28.64 -7.60 -14.41
N ASN A 121 -29.14 -8.84 -14.52
CA ASN A 121 -29.18 -9.79 -13.39
C ASN A 121 -28.12 -10.90 -13.54
N LEU A 122 -27.05 -10.66 -14.30
CA LEU A 122 -25.98 -11.62 -14.56
C LEU A 122 -24.61 -11.09 -14.10
N TYR A 123 -23.74 -12.00 -13.69
CA TYR A 123 -22.33 -11.72 -13.44
C TYR A 123 -21.41 -12.74 -14.12
N ALA A 124 -20.17 -12.34 -14.36
CA ALA A 124 -19.13 -13.23 -14.89
C ALA A 124 -17.75 -12.86 -14.32
N ASP A 125 -16.94 -13.87 -14.03
CA ASP A 125 -15.58 -13.71 -13.53
C ASP A 125 -14.57 -14.04 -14.63
N ILE A 126 -13.60 -13.16 -14.85
CA ILE A 126 -12.54 -13.32 -15.85
C ILE A 126 -11.20 -13.40 -15.12
N PRO A 127 -10.45 -14.52 -15.19
CA PRO A 127 -9.14 -14.62 -14.54
C PRO A 127 -8.14 -13.64 -15.15
N ARG A 128 -7.41 -12.94 -14.28
CA ARG A 128 -6.34 -11.98 -14.61
C ARG A 128 -4.99 -12.37 -14.00
N GLY A 129 -4.96 -13.13 -12.91
CA GLY A 129 -3.73 -13.58 -12.26
C GLY A 129 -3.06 -12.45 -11.48
N VAL A 130 -1.77 -12.20 -11.74
CA VAL A 130 -1.08 -11.04 -11.13
C VAL A 130 -1.44 -9.77 -11.90
N PHE A 131 -1.94 -8.75 -11.19
CA PHE A 131 -2.43 -7.51 -11.79
C PHE A 131 -1.87 -6.28 -11.07
N LEU A 132 -1.18 -5.41 -11.83
CA LEU A 132 -0.67 -4.12 -11.34
C LEU A 132 -1.67 -3.02 -11.67
N VAL A 133 -2.19 -2.35 -10.64
CA VAL A 133 -3.08 -1.19 -10.74
C VAL A 133 -2.31 0.07 -10.40
N ARG A 134 -2.44 1.09 -11.24
CA ARG A 134 -1.87 2.41 -11.01
C ARG A 134 -2.78 3.25 -10.12
N GLY A 135 -2.23 3.88 -9.09
CA GLY A 135 -2.99 4.42 -7.96
C GLY A 135 -4.01 5.49 -8.30
N GLU A 136 -3.76 6.34 -9.32
CA GLU A 136 -4.75 7.35 -9.71
C GLU A 136 -6.05 6.76 -10.27
N ASN A 137 -6.04 5.50 -10.74
CA ASN A 137 -7.21 4.81 -11.28
C ASN A 137 -8.03 4.08 -10.21
N VAL A 138 -7.53 3.98 -8.98
CA VAL A 138 -8.27 3.43 -7.84
C VAL A 138 -9.38 4.40 -7.44
N LEU A 139 -10.62 3.91 -7.38
CA LEU A 139 -11.76 4.69 -6.91
C LEU A 139 -12.08 4.35 -5.45
N LEU A 140 -12.18 3.07 -5.12
CA LEU A 140 -12.29 2.55 -3.76
C LEU A 140 -11.76 1.12 -3.68
N LEU A 141 -11.44 0.69 -2.47
CA LEU A 141 -11.03 -0.67 -2.15
C LEU A 141 -11.56 -1.07 -0.76
N GLY A 142 -11.77 -2.35 -0.54
CA GLY A 142 -12.19 -2.90 0.74
C GLY A 142 -11.88 -4.38 0.87
N GLU A 143 -11.66 -4.83 2.11
CA GLU A 143 -11.57 -6.25 2.45
C GLU A 143 -12.87 -6.97 2.11
N ILE A 144 -12.78 -8.21 1.63
CA ILE A 144 -13.92 -9.12 1.51
C ILE A 144 -13.64 -10.34 2.38
N VAL A 145 -14.59 -10.69 3.25
CA VAL A 145 -14.33 -11.62 4.35
C VAL A 145 -14.35 -13.06 3.84
N ARG A 146 -15.30 -13.45 2.99
CA ARG A 146 -15.32 -14.76 2.30
C ARG A 146 -16.03 -14.73 0.94
N GLN A 147 -15.35 -14.30 -0.11
CA GLN A 147 -15.71 -14.78 -1.44
C GLN A 147 -15.26 -16.25 -1.59
N CYS A 148 -16.20 -17.17 -1.34
CA CYS A 148 -16.05 -18.60 -1.52
C CYS A 148 -15.77 -18.92 -3.01
N SER A 149 -14.52 -19.30 -3.32
CA SER A 149 -14.15 -19.93 -4.60
C SER A 149 -14.64 -21.37 -4.61
N CYS A 150 -15.19 -21.83 -5.73
CA CYS A 150 -15.84 -23.13 -5.85
C CYS A 150 -14.90 -24.36 -5.85
N GLU A 151 -13.63 -24.23 -5.41
CA GLU A 151 -12.61 -25.29 -5.48
C GLU A 151 -11.75 -25.50 -4.21
N ASP A 152 -12.20 -25.09 -3.01
CA ASP A 152 -11.47 -25.34 -1.75
C ASP A 152 -12.19 -26.29 -0.74
N THR A 153 -13.28 -26.95 -1.15
CA THR A 153 -14.03 -27.88 -0.28
C THR A 153 -13.60 -29.34 -0.44
N ILE A 154 -12.31 -29.65 -0.27
CA ILE A 154 -11.81 -31.05 -0.27
C ILE A 154 -11.05 -31.46 1.00
N LEU A 155 -10.47 -30.53 1.79
CA LEU A 155 -9.74 -30.89 3.02
C LEU A 155 -9.93 -29.88 4.17
N GLN A 156 -10.89 -30.12 5.07
CA GLN A 156 -10.85 -29.81 6.51
C GLN A 156 -12.17 -30.20 7.23
N PRO A 157 -12.32 -31.43 7.74
CA PRO A 157 -13.49 -31.85 8.51
C PRO A 157 -13.26 -31.77 10.04
N LEU A 158 -12.98 -30.58 10.58
CA LEU A 158 -13.13 -30.28 12.02
C LEU A 158 -13.14 -28.76 12.27
N ILE A 159 -13.58 -28.34 13.46
CA ILE A 159 -13.76 -26.93 13.88
C ILE A 159 -14.99 -26.24 13.23
N MET A 160 -16.15 -26.90 13.28
CA MET A 160 -17.43 -26.19 13.32
C MET A 160 -17.62 -25.53 14.71
N SER A 161 -17.01 -24.36 14.89
CA SER A 161 -17.39 -23.46 15.97
C SER A 161 -18.65 -22.69 15.54
N PRO A 162 -19.71 -22.58 16.37
CA PRO A 162 -20.86 -21.74 16.07
C PRO A 162 -20.51 -20.27 16.34
N MET A 163 -19.67 -19.70 15.47
CA MET A 163 -19.54 -18.25 15.35
C MET A 163 -20.86 -17.73 14.79
N GLN A 164 -21.39 -16.62 15.32
CA GLN A 164 -22.58 -15.97 14.77
C GLN A 164 -22.42 -15.81 13.24
N ASP A 165 -23.40 -16.29 12.45
CA ASP A 165 -23.41 -16.21 10.98
C ASP A 165 -23.39 -14.74 10.48
N LEU A 166 -22.22 -14.09 10.50
CA LEU A 166 -21.93 -12.85 9.77
C LEU A 166 -21.57 -13.13 8.31
N ASP A 167 -21.44 -14.42 7.95
CA ASP A 167 -21.03 -14.91 6.64
C ASP A 167 -22.13 -14.77 5.56
N LYS A 168 -23.31 -14.24 5.91
CA LYS A 168 -24.45 -14.05 4.99
C LYS A 168 -24.36 -12.78 4.14
N ASP A 169 -23.47 -11.86 4.50
CA ASP A 169 -23.22 -10.62 3.74
C ASP A 169 -22.22 -10.81 2.59
N ASP A 170 -21.52 -11.95 2.54
CA ASP A 170 -20.57 -12.32 1.47
C ASP A 170 -21.24 -13.01 0.25
N ASP A 171 -22.50 -13.44 0.39
CA ASP A 171 -23.25 -14.07 -0.70
C ASP A 171 -23.58 -13.06 -1.81
N ILE A 172 -23.47 -13.51 -3.06
CA ILE A 172 -23.92 -12.70 -4.21
C ILE A 172 -25.45 -12.57 -4.11
N PRO A 173 -26.01 -11.36 -3.91
CA PRO A 173 -27.42 -11.23 -3.61
C PRO A 173 -28.27 -11.66 -4.81
N GLU A 174 -29.35 -12.40 -4.55
CA GLU A 174 -30.39 -12.59 -5.56
C GLU A 174 -30.85 -11.20 -6.02
N PRO A 175 -30.78 -10.89 -7.33
CA PRO A 175 -31.06 -11.82 -8.43
C PRO A 175 -29.86 -12.24 -9.29
N TYR A 176 -28.60 -11.99 -8.89
CA TYR A 176 -27.45 -12.13 -9.79
C TYR A 176 -27.03 -13.60 -10.03
N ARG A 177 -27.16 -14.08 -11.28
CA ARG A 177 -26.73 -15.43 -11.70
C ARG A 177 -25.41 -15.40 -12.47
N GLN A 178 -24.56 -16.41 -12.30
CA GLN A 178 -23.34 -16.55 -13.10
C GLN A 178 -23.67 -16.91 -14.56
N ALA A 179 -23.02 -16.26 -15.51
CA ALA A 179 -23.17 -16.50 -16.94
C ALA A 179 -21.82 -16.44 -17.68
N PRO A 180 -21.72 -16.95 -18.92
CA PRO A 180 -20.49 -16.88 -19.70
C PRO A 180 -20.00 -15.44 -19.89
N ALA A 181 -18.70 -15.20 -19.69
CA ALA A 181 -18.13 -13.86 -19.79
C ALA A 181 -18.40 -13.16 -21.13
N SER A 182 -18.52 -13.93 -22.23
CA SER A 182 -18.86 -13.42 -23.56
C SER A 182 -20.29 -12.89 -23.70
N GLU A 183 -21.21 -13.32 -22.84
CA GLU A 183 -22.60 -12.86 -22.79
C GLU A 183 -22.71 -11.60 -21.92
N VAL A 184 -22.19 -11.68 -20.69
CA VAL A 184 -22.18 -10.54 -19.74
C VAL A 184 -21.41 -9.34 -20.32
N LEU A 185 -20.30 -9.57 -21.03
CA LEU A 185 -19.55 -8.50 -21.70
C LEU A 185 -20.37 -7.82 -22.82
N LYS A 186 -21.17 -8.58 -23.58
CA LYS A 186 -22.07 -8.02 -24.62
C LYS A 186 -23.16 -7.17 -23.98
N LEU A 187 -23.80 -7.66 -22.91
CA LEU A 187 -24.84 -6.92 -22.18
C LEU A 187 -24.27 -5.65 -21.54
N LYS A 188 -23.10 -5.74 -20.88
CA LYS A 188 -22.38 -4.57 -20.31
C LYS A 188 -22.09 -3.52 -21.39
N LYS A 189 -21.50 -3.92 -22.52
CA LYS A 189 -21.20 -3.02 -23.64
C LYS A 189 -22.46 -2.34 -24.21
N GLN A 190 -23.54 -3.10 -24.42
CA GLN A 190 -24.82 -2.53 -24.87
C GLN A 190 -25.43 -1.55 -23.85
N ALA A 191 -25.29 -1.84 -22.55
CA ALA A 191 -25.75 -0.96 -21.49
C ALA A 191 -24.95 0.36 -21.43
N GLU A 192 -23.62 0.30 -21.59
CA GLU A 192 -22.73 1.46 -21.67
C GLU A 192 -23.02 2.31 -22.91
N GLU A 193 -23.13 1.72 -24.10
CA GLU A 193 -23.50 2.42 -25.34
C GLU A 193 -24.87 3.12 -25.21
N ARG A 194 -25.83 2.44 -24.58
CA ARG A 194 -27.17 2.97 -24.27
C ARG A 194 -27.10 4.13 -23.26
N ARG A 195 -26.24 4.06 -22.24
CA ARG A 195 -25.98 5.14 -21.26
C ARG A 195 -25.33 6.34 -21.95
N LYS A 196 -24.19 6.16 -22.63
CA LYS A 196 -23.49 7.22 -23.37
C LYS A 196 -24.42 7.93 -24.38
N ARG A 197 -25.32 7.21 -25.07
CA ARG A 197 -26.33 7.81 -25.97
C ARG A 197 -27.42 8.61 -25.23
N LYS A 198 -27.87 8.16 -24.06
CA LYS A 198 -28.82 8.92 -23.21
C LYS A 198 -28.17 10.16 -22.62
N ASP A 199 -26.96 10.02 -22.09
CA ASP A 199 -26.21 11.11 -21.45
C ASP A 199 -25.82 12.18 -22.46
N LYS A 200 -25.43 11.82 -23.69
CA LYS A 200 -25.22 12.79 -24.78
C LYS A 200 -26.49 13.58 -25.11
N LYS A 201 -27.65 12.92 -25.22
CA LYS A 201 -28.94 13.62 -25.47
C LYS A 201 -29.31 14.55 -24.32
N ARG A 202 -29.15 14.09 -23.07
CA ARG A 202 -29.40 14.88 -21.86
C ARG A 202 -28.47 16.10 -21.80
N SER A 203 -27.17 15.91 -22.05
CA SER A 203 -26.16 16.97 -22.10
C SER A 203 -26.51 18.03 -23.14
N THR A 204 -26.81 17.64 -24.39
CA THR A 204 -27.24 18.61 -25.43
C THR A 204 -28.52 19.37 -25.05
N HIS A 205 -29.48 18.73 -24.38
CA HIS A 205 -30.69 19.41 -23.91
C HIS A 205 -30.42 20.39 -22.76
N LEU A 206 -29.54 20.02 -21.81
CA LEU A 206 -29.13 20.89 -20.70
C LEU A 206 -28.28 22.08 -21.17
N GLN A 207 -27.39 21.87 -22.14
CA GLN A 207 -26.63 22.95 -22.79
C GLN A 207 -27.55 23.98 -23.45
N ALA A 208 -28.63 23.53 -24.11
CA ALA A 208 -29.63 24.44 -24.68
C ALA A 208 -30.41 25.27 -23.63
N LEU A 209 -30.35 24.87 -22.35
CA LEU A 209 -30.90 25.60 -21.20
C LEU A 209 -29.84 26.41 -20.44
N GLY A 210 -28.60 26.51 -20.95
CA GLY A 210 -27.52 27.27 -20.33
C GLY A 210 -26.75 26.54 -19.22
N PHE A 211 -26.91 25.22 -19.07
CA PHE A 211 -26.10 24.42 -18.15
C PHE A 211 -24.81 23.96 -18.83
N GLU A 212 -23.67 24.36 -18.28
CA GLU A 212 -22.36 23.82 -18.67
C GLU A 212 -22.18 22.39 -18.17
N PRO A 213 -21.73 21.44 -19.01
CA PRO A 213 -21.40 20.09 -18.56
C PRO A 213 -20.06 20.13 -17.81
N GLU A 214 -20.12 19.99 -16.49
CA GLU A 214 -18.92 19.67 -15.71
C GLU A 214 -18.32 18.35 -16.23
N HIS A 215 -17.07 18.42 -16.67
CA HIS A 215 -16.32 17.25 -17.12
C HIS A 215 -15.77 16.46 -15.91
N SER A 216 -16.66 16.10 -14.97
CA SER A 216 -16.36 15.13 -13.92
C SER A 216 -16.21 13.74 -14.56
N GLY A 217 -14.98 13.48 -15.03
CA GLY A 217 -14.67 12.43 -16.00
C GLY A 217 -15.28 11.07 -15.67
N GLU A 218 -16.02 10.52 -16.64
CA GLU A 218 -16.85 9.30 -16.60
C GLU A 218 -16.81 8.50 -15.29
N ILE A 219 -17.46 9.00 -14.22
CA ILE A 219 -17.63 8.20 -13.01
C ILE A 219 -18.73 7.17 -13.27
N LEU A 220 -18.29 5.96 -13.66
CA LEU A 220 -19.13 4.81 -13.93
C LEU A 220 -19.47 4.07 -12.61
N PHE A 221 -20.43 4.64 -11.88
CA PHE A 221 -21.29 3.87 -10.97
C PHE A 221 -22.25 2.96 -11.76
#